data_AF-A0A7S0DWQ0-F1
#
_entry.id   AF-A0A7S0DWQ0-F1
#
_cell.length_a   1.000
_cell.length_b   1.000
_cell.length_c   1.000
_cell.angle_alpha   90.00
_cell.angle_beta   90.00
_cell.angle_gamma   90.00
#
_symmetry.space_group_name_H-M   'P 1'
#
loop_
_entity.id
_entity.type
_entity.pdbx_description
1 polymer ?
#
loop_
_entity_poly.entity_id
_entity_poly.type
_entity_poly.pdbx_seq_one_letter_code
_entity_poly.pdbx_strand_id
1 'polypeptide(L)'
;MDSFGILRQALLGRGARLEHVDVRERTLYATKTIAPNEVVLSLPISCCITSEGARDSPTARKIIEKKIEINDEFTDQVFLTIFFLDDRESKKSFYAPYYAVLPNNRHDFPVFWSEEQVAWFCGSSIQASIEGLRDCIKAEYDAIVAGAPEFRRHSFEEYKWARMLISSRAFRVAVLGKTLRLLGPYADMMDHQEHRKTNWDFDDASMSLTVTALEEIQANEPIRCHYG
;
A
#
# COMPACT_ATOMS: atom_id res chain seq x y z
N MET A 1 7.21 -23.86 -3.59
CA MET A 1 7.42 -22.42 -3.89
C MET A 1 6.88 -21.66 -2.70
N ASP A 2 7.66 -20.75 -2.13
CA ASP A 2 7.22 -19.93 -1.00
C ASP A 2 6.20 -18.86 -1.45
N SER A 3 5.57 -18.17 -0.50
CA SER A 3 4.53 -17.18 -0.80
C SER A 3 5.04 -16.05 -1.72
N PHE A 4 6.31 -15.63 -1.58
CA PHE A 4 6.93 -14.62 -2.43
C PHE A 4 7.15 -15.12 -3.86
N GLY A 5 7.59 -16.37 -4.04
CA GLY A 5 7.71 -16.99 -5.35
C GLY A 5 6.37 -17.09 -6.08
N ILE A 6 5.29 -17.42 -5.37
CA ILE A 6 3.93 -17.47 -5.95
C ILE A 6 3.50 -16.06 -6.40
N LEU A 7 3.70 -15.04 -5.57
CA LEU A 7 3.42 -13.66 -5.94
C LEU A 7 4.23 -13.23 -7.17
N ARG A 8 5.54 -13.51 -7.16
CA ARG A 8 6.42 -13.17 -8.29
C ARG A 8 5.92 -13.78 -9.59
N GLN A 9 5.57 -15.07 -9.61
CA GLN A 9 5.05 -15.73 -10.80
C GLN A 9 3.72 -15.12 -11.27
N ALA A 10 2.82 -14.78 -10.35
CA ALA A 10 1.56 -14.13 -10.69
C ALA A 10 1.77 -12.75 -11.36
N LEU A 11 2.73 -11.96 -10.85
CA LEU A 11 3.08 -10.65 -11.41
C LEU A 11 3.76 -10.79 -12.78
N LEU A 12 4.72 -11.70 -12.93
CA LEU A 12 5.39 -11.97 -14.21
C LEU A 12 4.38 -12.41 -15.29
N GLY A 13 3.39 -13.23 -14.91
CA GLY A 13 2.29 -13.65 -15.79
C GLY A 13 1.40 -12.51 -16.30
N ARG A 14 1.47 -11.32 -15.68
CA ARG A 14 0.79 -10.09 -16.11
C ARG A 14 1.74 -9.03 -16.70
N GLY A 15 2.97 -9.41 -17.04
CA GLY A 15 3.92 -8.53 -17.71
C GLY A 15 4.75 -7.64 -16.78
N ALA A 16 4.77 -7.94 -15.47
CA ALA A 16 5.73 -7.30 -14.58
C ALA A 16 7.18 -7.63 -14.98
N ARG A 17 8.08 -6.65 -14.83
CA ARG A 17 9.53 -6.83 -15.02
C ARG A 17 10.20 -6.79 -13.66
N LEU A 18 10.63 -7.95 -13.18
CA LEU A 18 11.22 -8.13 -11.84
C LEU A 18 12.60 -8.82 -11.91
N GLU A 19 13.23 -8.86 -13.09
CA GLU A 19 14.42 -9.67 -13.38
C GLU A 19 15.63 -9.32 -12.53
N HIS A 20 15.73 -8.07 -12.08
CA HIS A 20 16.90 -7.55 -11.36
C HIS A 20 16.70 -7.51 -9.85
N VAL A 21 15.57 -8.05 -9.37
CA VAL A 21 15.18 -7.94 -7.98
C VAL A 21 14.73 -9.28 -7.41
N ASP A 22 15.04 -9.50 -6.14
CA ASP A 22 14.61 -10.63 -5.34
C ASP A 22 14.15 -10.15 -3.96
N VAL A 23 13.27 -10.89 -3.31
CA VAL A 23 12.76 -10.52 -1.97
C VAL A 23 13.28 -11.51 -0.95
N ARG A 24 13.97 -10.99 0.06
CA ARG A 24 14.49 -11.78 1.19
C ARG A 24 14.00 -11.13 2.46
N GLU A 25 13.30 -11.91 3.30
CA GLU A 25 12.78 -11.43 4.59
C GLU A 25 11.95 -10.13 4.47
N ARG A 26 11.22 -9.97 3.35
CA ARG A 26 10.39 -8.80 2.99
C ARG A 26 11.15 -7.53 2.55
N THR A 27 12.46 -7.59 2.42
CA THR A 27 13.26 -6.52 1.82
C THR A 27 13.59 -6.87 0.38
N LEU A 28 13.52 -5.88 -0.50
CA LEU A 28 13.87 -6.02 -1.91
C LEU A 28 15.39 -5.90 -2.08
N TYR A 29 16.02 -6.82 -2.81
CA TYR A 29 17.46 -6.85 -3.07
C TYR A 29 17.75 -6.87 -4.56
N ALA A 30 18.81 -6.17 -4.97
CA ALA A 30 19.31 -6.27 -6.34
C ALA A 30 19.98 -7.64 -6.57
N THR A 31 19.66 -8.31 -7.67
CA THR A 31 20.26 -9.62 -8.04
C THR A 31 21.55 -9.48 -8.83
N LYS A 32 21.77 -8.30 -9.41
CA LYS A 32 22.96 -7.90 -10.16
C LYS A 32 23.24 -6.42 -9.88
N THR A 33 24.38 -5.92 -10.33
CA THR A 33 24.62 -4.46 -10.34
C THR A 33 23.65 -3.80 -11.32
N ILE A 34 23.01 -2.73 -10.90
CA ILE A 34 22.03 -1.94 -11.66
C ILE A 34 22.65 -0.57 -11.93
N ALA A 35 22.72 -0.17 -13.19
CA ALA A 35 23.33 1.09 -13.59
C ALA A 35 22.39 2.29 -13.30
N PRO A 36 22.93 3.50 -13.16
CA PRO A 36 22.11 4.71 -13.11
C PRO A 36 21.18 4.82 -14.33
N ASN A 37 19.94 5.25 -14.09
CA ASN A 37 18.83 5.34 -15.06
C ASN A 37 18.29 4.00 -15.59
N GLU A 38 18.77 2.86 -15.09
CA GLU A 38 18.20 1.56 -15.41
C GLU A 38 16.90 1.33 -14.62
N VAL A 39 15.92 0.68 -15.25
CA VAL A 39 14.67 0.28 -14.60
C VAL A 39 14.96 -0.90 -13.68
N VAL A 40 14.81 -0.66 -12.37
CA VAL A 40 14.96 -1.65 -11.31
C VAL A 40 13.81 -2.66 -11.36
N LEU A 41 12.58 -2.15 -11.42
CA LEU A 41 11.37 -2.95 -11.63
C LEU A 41 10.29 -2.15 -12.35
N SER A 42 9.36 -2.87 -12.98
CA SER A 42 8.19 -2.28 -13.63
C SER A 42 6.96 -3.16 -13.37
N LEU A 43 5.87 -2.53 -12.95
CA LEU A 43 4.59 -3.17 -12.68
C LEU A 43 3.50 -2.52 -13.55
N PRO A 44 2.96 -3.24 -14.54
CA PRO A 44 1.78 -2.79 -15.27
C PRO A 44 0.65 -2.45 -14.30
N ILE A 45 -0.17 -1.44 -14.63
CA ILE A 45 -1.28 -1.01 -13.77
C ILE A 45 -2.25 -2.16 -13.44
N SER A 46 -2.36 -3.16 -14.31
CA SER A 46 -3.14 -4.39 -14.09
C SER A 46 -2.60 -5.30 -12.96
N CYS A 47 -1.38 -5.06 -12.51
CA CYS A 47 -0.78 -5.72 -11.34
C CYS A 47 -1.03 -4.93 -10.05
N CYS A 48 -1.43 -3.65 -10.15
CA CYS A 48 -1.59 -2.74 -9.03
C CYS A 48 -3.05 -2.69 -8.56
N ILE A 49 -3.25 -2.36 -7.28
CA ILE A 49 -4.56 -2.01 -6.74
C ILE A 49 -4.64 -0.48 -6.71
N THR A 50 -5.46 0.12 -7.58
CA THR A 50 -5.59 1.59 -7.68
C THR A 50 -6.79 2.10 -6.88
N SER A 51 -6.72 3.34 -6.40
CA SER A 51 -7.84 3.99 -5.72
C SER A 51 -9.04 4.17 -6.65
N GLU A 52 -8.81 4.40 -7.95
CA GLU A 52 -9.86 4.44 -8.97
C GLU A 52 -10.55 3.07 -9.11
N GLY A 53 -9.82 1.97 -9.26
CA GLY A 53 -10.41 0.63 -9.36
C GLY A 53 -11.09 0.18 -8.05
N ALA A 54 -10.58 0.63 -6.91
CA ALA A 54 -11.18 0.35 -5.61
C ALA A 54 -12.57 0.99 -5.43
N ARG A 55 -12.83 2.12 -6.10
CA ARG A 55 -14.14 2.81 -6.10
C ARG A 55 -15.25 1.99 -6.77
N ASP A 56 -14.88 1.04 -7.64
CA ASP A 56 -15.84 0.16 -8.31
C ASP A 56 -16.31 -1.01 -7.42
N SER A 57 -15.73 -1.17 -6.22
CA SER A 57 -16.16 -2.19 -5.27
C SER A 57 -17.61 -1.97 -4.82
N PRO A 58 -18.37 -3.05 -4.50
CA PRO A 58 -19.77 -2.93 -4.08
C PRO A 58 -19.96 -1.99 -2.89
N THR A 59 -19.07 -2.06 -1.89
CA THR A 59 -19.09 -1.21 -0.71
C THR A 59 -18.78 0.25 -1.08
N ALA A 60 -17.74 0.51 -1.89
CA ALA A 60 -17.38 1.87 -2.29
C ALA A 60 -18.47 2.56 -3.12
N ARG A 61 -19.12 1.84 -4.04
CA ARG A 61 -20.24 2.40 -4.83
C ARG A 61 -21.38 2.87 -3.94
N LYS A 62 -21.74 2.11 -2.90
CA LYS A 62 -22.79 2.52 -1.95
C LYS A 62 -22.44 3.79 -1.19
N ILE A 63 -21.19 3.94 -0.78
CA ILE A 63 -20.69 5.16 -0.11
C ILE A 63 -20.83 6.37 -1.05
N ILE A 64 -20.39 6.21 -2.30
CA ILE A 64 -20.44 7.27 -3.33
C ILE A 64 -21.90 7.63 -3.67
N GLU A 65 -22.75 6.64 -3.93
CA GLU A 65 -24.16 6.83 -4.28
C GLU A 65 -24.94 7.55 -3.17
N LYS A 66 -24.68 7.18 -1.91
CA LYS A 66 -25.30 7.81 -0.74
C LYS A 66 -24.65 9.12 -0.32
N LYS A 67 -23.59 9.55 -1.01
CA LYS A 67 -22.82 10.77 -0.70
C LYS A 67 -22.38 10.82 0.76
N ILE A 68 -21.90 9.69 1.28
CA ILE A 68 -21.34 9.63 2.62
C ILE A 68 -20.07 10.47 2.63
N GLU A 69 -20.01 11.44 3.53
CA GLU A 69 -18.83 12.28 3.70
C GLU A 69 -17.68 11.44 4.27
N ILE A 70 -16.57 11.44 3.54
CA ILE A 70 -15.28 10.91 3.96
C ILE A 70 -14.32 12.08 3.85
N ASN A 71 -13.34 12.17 4.76
CA ASN A 71 -12.31 13.19 4.66
C ASN A 71 -11.60 13.11 3.29
N ASP A 72 -11.67 14.21 2.52
CA ASP A 72 -11.13 14.31 1.17
C ASP A 72 -9.63 13.96 1.11
N GLU A 73 -8.85 14.31 2.14
CA GLU A 73 -7.42 14.03 2.23
C GLU A 73 -7.11 12.52 2.20
N PHE A 74 -8.02 11.73 2.75
CA PHE A 74 -7.84 10.30 2.99
C PHE A 74 -8.70 9.42 2.09
N THR A 75 -9.55 10.00 1.27
CA THR A 75 -10.57 9.31 0.48
C THR A 75 -10.00 8.15 -0.35
N ASP A 76 -8.86 8.36 -1.01
CA ASP A 76 -8.20 7.31 -1.79
C ASP A 76 -7.72 6.14 -0.94
N GLN A 77 -7.18 6.42 0.25
CA GLN A 77 -6.73 5.37 1.17
C GLN A 77 -7.92 4.61 1.76
N VAL A 78 -9.04 5.30 2.02
CA VAL A 78 -10.28 4.66 2.50
C VAL A 78 -10.81 3.68 1.46
N PHE A 79 -10.89 4.07 0.18
CA PHE A 79 -11.34 3.15 -0.87
C PHE A 79 -10.39 1.97 -1.06
N LEU A 80 -9.07 2.20 -1.06
CA LEU A 80 -8.08 1.12 -1.10
C LEU A 80 -8.25 0.16 0.09
N THR A 81 -8.54 0.68 1.29
CA THR A 81 -8.75 -0.11 2.51
C THR A 81 -10.02 -0.97 2.40
N ILE A 82 -11.11 -0.40 1.90
CA ILE A 82 -12.37 -1.12 1.66
C ILE A 82 -12.14 -2.26 0.66
N PHE A 83 -11.54 -1.95 -0.49
CA PHE A 83 -11.26 -2.96 -1.51
C PHE A 83 -10.36 -4.07 -0.97
N PHE A 84 -9.29 -3.72 -0.24
CA PHE A 84 -8.39 -4.70 0.35
C PHE A 84 -9.12 -5.67 1.29
N LEU A 85 -10.00 -5.16 2.16
CA LEU A 85 -10.76 -6.00 3.10
C LEU A 85 -11.77 -6.90 2.39
N ASP A 86 -12.45 -6.39 1.37
CA ASP A 86 -13.43 -7.18 0.61
C ASP A 86 -12.76 -8.23 -0.28
N ASP A 87 -11.69 -7.86 -0.98
CA ASP A 87 -11.03 -8.74 -1.94
C ASP A 87 -10.19 -9.83 -1.25
N ARG A 88 -9.63 -9.56 -0.05
CA ARG A 88 -8.84 -10.57 0.69
C ARG A 88 -9.65 -11.77 1.15
N GLU A 89 -10.98 -11.66 1.25
CA GLU A 89 -11.85 -12.79 1.58
C GLU A 89 -11.94 -13.80 0.41
N SER A 90 -11.66 -13.34 -0.81
CA SER A 90 -11.72 -14.15 -2.03
C SER A 90 -10.42 -14.90 -2.28
N LYS A 91 -10.44 -16.23 -2.11
CA LYS A 91 -9.33 -17.11 -2.52
C LYS A 91 -9.06 -17.13 -4.02
N LYS A 92 -10.02 -16.63 -4.83
CA LYS A 92 -9.89 -16.54 -6.29
C LYS A 92 -9.32 -15.19 -6.74
N SER A 93 -9.10 -14.27 -5.81
CA SER A 93 -8.51 -12.98 -6.14
C SER A 93 -7.12 -13.17 -6.74
N PHE A 94 -6.83 -12.39 -7.78
CA PHE A 94 -5.48 -12.26 -8.31
C PHE A 94 -4.49 -11.74 -7.27
N TYR A 95 -4.96 -10.90 -6.33
CA TYR A 95 -4.15 -10.31 -5.27
C TYR A 95 -4.00 -11.22 -4.05
N ALA A 96 -4.62 -12.40 -4.03
CA ALA A 96 -4.49 -13.34 -2.91
C ALA A 96 -3.02 -13.68 -2.55
N PRO A 97 -2.10 -13.91 -3.52
CA PRO A 97 -0.67 -14.08 -3.20
C PRO A 97 -0.02 -12.84 -2.58
N TYR A 98 -0.47 -11.64 -2.97
CA TYR A 98 0.01 -10.39 -2.39
C TYR A 98 -0.42 -10.28 -0.92
N TYR A 99 -1.69 -10.56 -0.62
CA TYR A 99 -2.18 -10.52 0.76
C TYR A 99 -1.50 -11.53 1.68
N ALA A 100 -1.13 -12.70 1.14
CA ALA A 100 -0.41 -13.73 1.90
C ALA A 100 1.00 -13.32 2.32
N VAL A 101 1.60 -12.32 1.65
CA VAL A 101 2.94 -11.82 1.98
C VAL A 101 2.91 -10.47 2.68
N LEU A 102 1.75 -9.95 3.09
CA LEU A 102 1.69 -8.70 3.86
C LEU A 102 2.02 -8.94 5.34
N PRO A 103 2.57 -7.93 6.04
CA PRO A 103 2.91 -8.06 7.45
C PRO A 103 1.63 -8.07 8.29
N ASN A 104 1.58 -8.96 9.27
CA ASN A 104 0.45 -9.07 10.19
C ASN A 104 0.70 -8.37 11.54
N ASN A 105 1.88 -7.79 11.75
CA ASN A 105 2.20 -7.07 12.97
C ASN A 105 1.40 -5.75 13.05
N ARG A 106 0.72 -5.54 14.18
CA ARG A 106 -0.06 -4.32 14.45
C ARG A 106 0.70 -3.34 15.34
N HIS A 107 1.65 -3.83 16.13
CA HIS A 107 2.30 -3.06 17.19
C HIS A 107 3.32 -2.03 16.68
N ASP A 108 3.72 -2.15 15.41
CA ASP A 108 4.58 -1.16 14.75
C ASP A 108 3.85 0.17 14.49
N PHE A 109 2.51 0.18 14.58
CA PHE A 109 1.70 1.37 14.39
C PHE A 109 1.26 1.97 15.74
N PRO A 110 1.62 3.24 16.04
CA PRO A 110 1.29 3.89 17.31
C PRO A 110 -0.20 3.93 17.67
N VAL A 111 -1.08 3.87 16.67
CA VAL A 111 -2.54 3.82 16.90
C VAL A 111 -2.99 2.58 17.67
N PHE A 112 -2.16 1.52 17.74
CA PHE A 112 -2.41 0.30 18.51
C PHE A 112 -1.73 0.25 19.87
N TRP A 113 -0.94 1.27 20.24
CA TRP A 113 -0.26 1.31 21.52
C TRP A 113 -1.25 1.43 22.70
N SER A 114 -0.88 0.92 23.86
CA SER A 114 -1.68 1.13 25.07
C SER A 114 -1.60 2.60 25.51
N GLU A 115 -2.56 3.02 26.35
CA GLU A 115 -2.51 4.37 26.95
C GLU A 115 -1.22 4.60 27.76
N GLU A 116 -0.67 3.56 28.38
CA GLU A 116 0.62 3.62 29.08
C GLU A 116 1.78 3.91 28.12
N GLN A 117 1.82 3.26 26.96
CA GLN A 117 2.83 3.49 25.93
C GLN A 117 2.70 4.89 25.30
N VAL A 118 1.48 5.36 25.10
CA VAL A 118 1.22 6.73 24.61
C VAL A 118 1.65 7.77 25.66
N ALA A 119 1.44 7.49 26.95
CA ALA A 119 1.82 8.38 28.04
C ALA A 119 3.34 8.63 28.13
N TRP A 120 4.19 7.76 27.59
CA TRP A 120 5.64 8.02 27.47
C TRP A 120 5.96 9.27 26.63
N PHE A 121 5.03 9.70 25.78
CA PHE A 121 5.16 10.88 24.91
C PHE A 121 4.41 12.10 25.44
N CYS A 122 3.99 12.08 26.71
CA CYS A 122 3.32 13.21 27.35
C CYS A 122 4.16 14.50 27.21
N GLY A 123 3.49 15.59 26.81
CA GLY A 123 4.13 16.88 26.55
C GLY A 123 4.70 17.06 25.14
N SER A 124 4.58 16.06 24.26
CA SER A 124 4.87 16.17 22.83
C SER A 124 3.59 16.23 21.98
N SER A 125 3.72 16.63 20.71
CA SER A 125 2.61 16.59 19.74
C SER A 125 2.26 15.16 19.29
N ILE A 126 3.09 14.16 19.61
CA ILE A 126 2.88 12.76 19.19
C ILE A 126 1.61 12.21 19.80
N GLN A 127 1.35 12.47 21.09
CA GLN A 127 0.14 12.00 21.76
C GLN A 127 -1.13 12.47 21.04
N ALA A 128 -1.25 13.79 20.82
CA ALA A 128 -2.38 14.38 20.12
C ALA A 128 -2.51 13.86 18.67
N SER A 129 -1.38 13.57 18.00
CA SER A 129 -1.38 13.00 16.65
C SER A 129 -1.91 11.56 16.63
N ILE A 130 -1.56 10.76 17.63
CA ILE A 130 -2.07 9.38 17.77
C ILE A 130 -3.57 9.38 18.05
N GLU A 131 -4.01 10.20 19.02
CA GLU A 131 -5.42 10.35 19.38
C GLU A 131 -6.26 10.85 18.20
N GLY A 132 -5.81 11.93 17.53
CA GLY A 132 -6.49 12.47 16.35
C GLY A 132 -6.57 11.46 15.20
N LEU A 133 -5.53 10.65 14.98
CA LEU A 133 -5.57 9.59 13.98
C LEU A 133 -6.54 8.46 14.38
N ARG A 134 -6.62 8.07 15.66
CA ARG A 134 -7.62 7.09 16.14
C ARG A 134 -9.04 7.57 15.90
N ASP A 135 -9.32 8.82 16.24
CA ASP A 135 -10.63 9.43 16.05
C ASP A 135 -10.99 9.53 14.57
N CYS A 136 -10.04 9.93 13.72
CA CYS A 136 -10.20 9.97 12.27
C CYS A 136 -10.57 8.59 11.71
N ILE A 137 -9.79 7.56 12.02
CA ILE A 137 -10.04 6.18 11.55
C ILE A 137 -11.39 5.65 12.07
N LYS A 138 -11.76 6.01 13.31
CA LYS A 138 -13.06 5.63 13.89
C LYS A 138 -14.22 6.29 13.16
N ALA A 139 -14.13 7.59 12.90
CA ALA A 139 -15.13 8.33 12.14
C ALA A 139 -15.27 7.80 10.71
N GLU A 140 -14.15 7.51 10.03
CA GLU A 140 -14.16 6.85 8.71
C GLU A 140 -14.94 5.53 8.75
N TYR A 141 -14.61 4.64 9.69
CA TYR A 141 -15.28 3.34 9.82
C TYR A 141 -16.79 3.47 10.09
N ASP A 142 -17.17 4.37 10.99
CA ASP A 142 -18.59 4.59 11.32
C ASP A 142 -19.37 5.17 10.14
N ALA A 143 -18.76 6.08 9.36
CA ALA A 143 -19.33 6.60 8.13
C ALA A 143 -19.51 5.51 7.07
N ILE A 144 -18.50 4.66 6.85
CA ILE A 144 -18.58 3.51 5.94
C ILE A 144 -19.73 2.59 6.33
N VAL A 145 -19.82 2.25 7.63
CA VAL A 145 -20.85 1.36 8.17
C VAL A 145 -22.26 1.97 8.12
N ALA A 146 -22.39 3.28 8.20
CA ALA A 146 -23.66 3.98 7.96
C ALA A 146 -24.08 3.90 6.48
N GLY A 147 -23.14 4.06 5.55
CA GLY A 147 -23.36 3.95 4.11
C GLY A 147 -23.62 2.52 3.62
N ALA A 148 -22.85 1.57 4.13
CA ALA A 148 -22.87 0.16 3.75
C ALA A 148 -22.90 -0.72 5.02
N PRO A 149 -24.10 -0.94 5.62
CA PRO A 149 -24.24 -1.68 6.88
C PRO A 149 -23.61 -3.08 6.90
N GLU A 150 -23.54 -3.75 5.76
CA GLU A 150 -22.90 -5.05 5.58
C GLU A 150 -21.37 -5.05 5.75
N PHE A 151 -20.74 -3.87 5.72
CA PHE A 151 -19.31 -3.71 5.99
C PHE A 151 -18.95 -4.07 7.44
N ARG A 152 -19.94 -4.11 8.35
CA ARG A 152 -19.79 -4.60 9.73
C ARG A 152 -19.25 -6.03 9.84
N ARG A 153 -19.23 -6.81 8.75
CA ARG A 153 -18.55 -8.11 8.72
C ARG A 153 -17.05 -7.98 9.01
N HIS A 154 -16.45 -6.86 8.61
CA HIS A 154 -15.09 -6.49 8.98
C HIS A 154 -15.13 -5.72 10.29
N SER A 155 -14.41 -6.18 11.29
CA SER A 155 -14.37 -5.48 12.58
C SER A 155 -13.64 -4.13 12.48
N PHE A 156 -13.93 -3.20 13.40
CA PHE A 156 -13.18 -1.94 13.49
C PHE A 156 -11.67 -2.16 13.63
N GLU A 157 -11.24 -3.17 14.40
CA GLU A 157 -9.82 -3.48 14.57
C GLU A 157 -9.17 -3.99 13.27
N GLU A 158 -9.90 -4.75 12.45
CA GLU A 158 -9.43 -5.13 11.12
C GLU A 158 -9.35 -3.95 10.17
N TYR A 159 -10.35 -3.06 10.20
CA TYR A 159 -10.32 -1.82 9.43
C TYR A 159 -9.15 -0.94 9.83
N LYS A 160 -8.96 -0.68 11.13
CA LYS A 160 -7.84 0.12 11.65
C LYS A 160 -6.49 -0.46 11.22
N TRP A 161 -6.34 -1.79 11.26
CA TRP A 161 -5.10 -2.44 10.82
C TRP A 161 -4.88 -2.29 9.32
N ALA A 162 -5.91 -2.60 8.52
CA ALA A 162 -5.85 -2.45 7.08
C ALA A 162 -5.56 -0.99 6.69
N ARG A 163 -6.20 -0.03 7.34
CA ARG A 163 -6.02 1.41 7.11
C ARG A 163 -4.57 1.85 7.31
N MET A 164 -3.92 1.37 8.37
CA MET A 164 -2.50 1.65 8.63
C MET A 164 -1.58 0.94 7.63
N LEU A 165 -1.86 -0.32 7.35
CA LEU A 165 -1.11 -1.12 6.39
C LEU A 165 -1.10 -0.47 5.00
N ILE A 166 -2.26 -0.05 4.52
CA ILE A 166 -2.45 0.62 3.23
C ILE A 166 -1.73 1.98 3.21
N SER A 167 -1.86 2.77 4.28
CA SER A 167 -1.16 4.06 4.40
C SER A 167 0.35 3.94 4.27
N SER A 168 0.93 2.89 4.85
CA SER A 168 2.39 2.66 4.80
C SER A 168 2.91 2.13 3.46
N ARG A 169 2.02 1.78 2.50
CA ARG A 169 2.37 1.04 1.27
C ARG A 169 1.87 1.68 -0.01
N ALA A 170 0.94 2.62 0.09
CA ALA A 170 0.34 3.25 -1.07
C ALA A 170 1.26 4.32 -1.67
N PHE A 171 1.58 4.15 -2.96
CA PHE A 171 2.28 5.14 -3.77
C PHE A 171 1.30 6.20 -4.26
N ARG A 172 1.72 7.47 -4.24
CA ARG A 172 1.01 8.56 -4.93
C ARG A 172 1.68 8.77 -6.29
N VAL A 173 0.91 8.62 -7.36
CA VAL A 173 1.41 8.73 -8.74
C VAL A 173 0.46 9.54 -9.62
N ALA A 174 0.96 10.08 -10.72
CA ALA A 174 0.15 10.70 -11.76
C ALA A 174 -0.02 9.73 -12.93
N VAL A 175 -1.26 9.33 -13.21
CA VAL A 175 -1.62 8.45 -14.34
C VAL A 175 -2.43 9.27 -15.32
N LEU A 176 -1.94 9.43 -16.55
CA LEU A 176 -2.59 10.20 -17.62
C LEU A 176 -3.02 11.60 -17.16
N GLY A 177 -2.16 12.26 -16.38
CA GLY A 177 -2.39 13.59 -15.81
C GLY A 177 -3.32 13.65 -14.58
N LYS A 178 -3.84 12.51 -14.10
CA LYS A 178 -4.64 12.44 -12.86
C LYS A 178 -3.81 11.86 -11.72
N THR A 179 -3.82 12.53 -10.58
CA THR A 179 -3.17 11.99 -9.38
C THR A 179 -4.07 10.99 -8.69
N LEU A 180 -3.54 9.80 -8.40
CA LEU A 180 -4.22 8.75 -7.64
C LEU A 180 -3.24 8.04 -6.71
N ARG A 181 -3.78 7.23 -5.79
CA ARG A 181 -2.97 6.30 -4.98
C ARG A 181 -3.11 4.87 -5.48
N LEU A 182 -2.03 4.11 -5.42
CA LEU A 182 -2.04 2.68 -5.73
C LEU A 182 -1.16 1.87 -4.79
N LEU A 183 -1.47 0.59 -4.65
CA LEU A 183 -0.56 -0.41 -4.09
C LEU A 183 0.12 -1.11 -5.26
N GLY A 184 1.45 -1.13 -5.25
CA GLY A 184 2.26 -1.88 -6.19
C GLY A 184 2.86 -3.10 -5.49
N PRO A 185 2.25 -4.30 -5.60
CA PRO A 185 2.83 -5.51 -5.03
C PRO A 185 4.29 -5.67 -5.47
N TYR A 186 5.17 -6.04 -4.54
CA TYR A 186 6.64 -6.13 -4.76
C TYR A 186 7.35 -4.77 -4.71
N ALA A 187 6.80 -3.72 -5.31
CA ALA A 187 7.37 -2.37 -5.21
C ALA A 187 7.25 -1.81 -3.78
N ASP A 188 6.14 -2.13 -3.09
CA ASP A 188 5.88 -1.72 -1.70
C ASP A 188 6.76 -2.42 -0.64
N MET A 189 7.70 -3.26 -1.08
CA MET A 189 8.71 -3.92 -0.25
C MET A 189 10.04 -3.17 -0.19
N MET A 190 10.15 -2.06 -0.93
CA MET A 190 11.30 -1.17 -0.80
C MET A 190 11.25 -0.45 0.55
N ASP A 191 12.29 -0.62 1.36
CA ASP A 191 12.41 0.09 2.63
C ASP A 191 12.76 1.56 2.42
N HIS A 192 12.49 2.38 3.44
CA HIS A 192 12.83 3.79 3.41
C HIS A 192 14.34 4.03 3.55
N GLN A 193 14.85 5.02 2.83
CA GLN A 193 16.13 5.69 3.11
C GLN A 193 16.04 7.19 2.80
N GLU A 194 16.81 7.98 3.56
CA GLU A 194 16.90 9.44 3.38
C GLU A 194 17.61 9.80 2.06
N HIS A 195 18.69 9.09 1.73
CA HIS A 195 19.40 9.30 0.47
C HIS A 195 18.68 8.64 -0.71
N ARG A 196 18.22 9.43 -1.67
CA ARG A 196 17.45 8.95 -2.82
C ARG A 196 18.34 8.19 -3.82
N LYS A 197 18.39 6.86 -3.69
CA LYS A 197 19.02 5.98 -4.71
C LYS A 197 18.07 5.52 -5.82
N THR A 198 16.77 5.60 -5.58
CA THR A 198 15.74 5.21 -6.55
C THR A 198 14.68 6.28 -6.64
N ASN A 199 14.02 6.35 -7.79
CA ASN A 199 12.80 7.12 -7.99
C ASN A 199 11.72 6.15 -8.44
N TRP A 200 10.50 6.30 -7.90
CA TRP A 200 9.33 5.65 -8.48
C TRP A 200 8.49 6.70 -9.21
N ASP A 201 7.93 6.29 -10.34
CA ASP A 201 7.00 7.10 -11.11
C ASP A 201 6.03 6.19 -11.85
N PHE A 202 5.04 6.78 -12.52
CA PHE A 202 4.17 6.06 -13.43
C PHE A 202 4.49 6.46 -14.87
N ASP A 203 4.92 5.47 -15.66
CA ASP A 203 5.16 5.66 -17.09
C ASP A 203 3.86 5.46 -17.86
N ASP A 204 3.27 6.56 -18.32
CA ASP A 204 2.04 6.58 -19.12
C ASP A 204 2.20 5.84 -20.46
N ALA A 205 3.41 5.79 -21.03
CA ALA A 205 3.63 5.10 -22.30
C ALA A 205 3.54 3.58 -22.16
N SER A 206 4.06 3.04 -21.06
CA SER A 206 3.98 1.61 -20.74
C SER A 206 2.85 1.24 -19.76
N MET A 207 2.05 2.22 -19.33
CA MET A 207 0.98 2.07 -18.33
C MET A 207 1.44 1.30 -17.08
N SER A 208 2.62 1.66 -16.57
CA SER A 208 3.29 0.89 -15.51
C SER A 208 3.86 1.79 -14.42
N LEU A 209 3.75 1.34 -13.17
CA LEU A 209 4.58 1.86 -12.08
C LEU A 209 6.02 1.39 -12.32
N THR A 210 6.96 2.32 -12.44
CA THR A 210 8.37 2.03 -12.66
C THR A 210 9.21 2.53 -11.50
N VAL A 211 10.20 1.74 -11.10
CA VAL A 211 11.26 2.17 -10.20
C VAL A 211 12.54 2.24 -10.99
N THR A 212 13.19 3.39 -10.98
CA THR A 212 14.43 3.65 -11.72
C THR A 212 15.55 3.96 -10.75
N ALA A 213 16.74 3.43 -11.02
CA ALA A 213 17.94 3.72 -10.24
C ALA A 213 18.43 5.14 -10.55
N LEU A 214 18.70 5.94 -9.51
CA LEU A 214 19.29 7.28 -9.64
C LEU A 214 20.83 7.23 -9.58
N GLU A 215 21.36 6.20 -8.93
CA GLU A 215 22.78 5.87 -8.84
C GLU A 215 22.99 4.37 -9.04
N GLU A 216 24.24 3.94 -9.09
CA GLU A 216 24.55 2.51 -9.20
C GLU A 216 24.14 1.77 -7.92
N ILE A 217 23.46 0.63 -8.08
CA ILE A 217 23.07 -0.26 -6.99
C ILE A 217 23.84 -1.56 -7.14
N GLN A 218 24.58 -1.96 -6.12
CA GLN A 218 25.41 -3.16 -6.20
C GLN A 218 24.58 -4.45 -6.12
N ALA A 219 25.10 -5.54 -6.70
CA ALA A 219 24.51 -6.86 -6.50
C ALA A 219 24.42 -7.20 -5.00
N ASN A 220 23.28 -7.74 -4.58
CA ASN A 220 22.91 -8.03 -3.18
C ASN A 220 22.75 -6.79 -2.27
N GLU A 221 22.72 -5.58 -2.82
CA GLU A 221 22.34 -4.39 -2.07
C GLU A 221 20.82 -4.32 -1.88
N PRO A 222 20.32 -3.95 -0.68
CA PRO A 222 18.92 -3.64 -0.48
C PRO A 222 18.48 -2.47 -1.36
N ILE A 223 17.40 -2.65 -2.11
CA ILE A 223 16.75 -1.60 -2.87
C ILE A 223 15.82 -0.85 -1.94
N ARG A 224 16.08 0.45 -1.83
CA ARG A 224 15.38 1.35 -0.92
C ARG A 224 14.94 2.61 -1.65
N CYS A 225 13.91 3.25 -1.14
CA CYS A 225 13.32 4.44 -1.74
C CYS A 225 13.04 5.52 -0.67
N HIS A 226 12.72 6.73 -1.11
CA HIS A 226 12.43 7.85 -0.20
C HIS A 226 10.93 8.13 -0.13
N TYR A 227 10.25 7.76 0.97
CA TYR A 227 8.78 7.72 1.10
C TYR A 227 8.04 9.04 0.82
N GLY A 228 8.73 10.18 0.87
CA GLY A 228 8.18 11.49 0.53
C GLY A 228 9.07 12.57 1.08
#